data_AF-A0A3A5LLG8-F1
#
_entry.id   AF-A0A3A5LLG8-F1
#
_cell.length_a   1.000
_cell.length_b   1.000
_cell.length_c   1.000
_cell.angle_alpha   90.00
_cell.angle_beta   90.00
_cell.angle_gamma   90.00
#
_symmetry.space_group_name_H-M   'P 1'
#
loop_
_entity.id
_entity.type
_entity.pdbx_description
1 polymer ?
#
loop_
_entity_poly.entity_id
_entity_poly.type
_entity_poly.pdbx_seq_one_letter_code
_entity_poly.pdbx_strand_id
1 'polypeptide(L)'
;MPELQYKGEAVVVANEETTEADWVSDIPPRELFISNANPLGQRFAFSLAEIDAYVKEHNQLVNFYNIPRSAFSVSEMSELIQRSAVIARFIERFVHESQRSASLISAETIHHMAFLVNHSAQVIEDPLFIKEIKQKYTEEELEDLQDNGISIHDLGRGMAFQQFKTHYQTLSAEEQQAIDQFPGVPQQLQHYGLKNSLKTLFQLQGEACLGGSAGICREIIERIKLFERAKEALMQMTPADEVKDSDTEGTIRYRNAL
;
A
#
# COMPACT_ATOMS: atom_id res chain seq x y z
N MET A 1 21.02 9.19 -11.97
CA MET A 1 20.63 9.74 -10.66
C MET A 1 21.90 9.85 -9.83
N PRO A 2 22.12 10.96 -9.11
CA PRO A 2 23.29 11.07 -8.25
C PRO A 2 23.29 9.98 -7.17
N GLU A 3 24.48 9.54 -6.78
CA GLU A 3 24.68 8.50 -5.78
C GLU A 3 25.46 9.04 -4.58
N LEU A 4 25.06 8.66 -3.37
CA LEU A 4 25.80 8.93 -2.14
C LEU A 4 26.28 7.63 -1.51
N GLN A 5 27.35 7.72 -0.70
CA GLN A 5 27.85 6.57 0.07
C GLN A 5 27.22 6.58 1.46
N TYR A 6 26.46 5.54 1.79
CA TYR A 6 25.87 5.34 3.10
C TYR A 6 26.22 3.95 3.61
N LYS A 7 26.91 3.88 4.76
CA LYS A 7 27.37 2.62 5.37
C LYS A 7 28.15 1.71 4.40
N GLY A 8 28.88 2.30 3.46
CA GLY A 8 29.68 1.57 2.47
C GLY A 8 28.90 1.09 1.24
N GLU A 9 27.62 1.44 1.11
CA GLU A 9 26.77 1.10 -0.03
C GLU A 9 26.46 2.36 -0.85
N ALA A 10 26.38 2.19 -2.17
CA ALA A 10 25.89 3.23 -3.07
C ALA A 10 24.37 3.37 -2.93
N VAL A 11 23.90 4.58 -2.69
CA VAL A 11 22.48 4.90 -2.53
C VAL A 11 22.06 5.86 -3.62
N VAL A 12 20.99 5.52 -4.33
CA VAL A 12 20.44 6.35 -5.40
C VAL A 12 19.64 7.49 -4.76
N VAL A 13 19.97 8.73 -5.08
CA VAL A 13 19.21 9.87 -4.57
C VAL A 13 18.09 10.21 -5.56
N ALA A 14 16.86 10.20 -5.07
CA ALA A 14 15.62 10.35 -5.83
C ALA A 14 14.82 11.57 -5.36
N ASN A 15 14.07 12.15 -6.30
CA ASN A 15 13.18 13.30 -6.10
C ASN A 15 11.99 13.16 -7.08
N GLU A 16 10.74 13.18 -6.62
CA GLU A 16 9.54 13.29 -7.47
C GLU A 16 9.37 14.71 -8.04
N GLU A 17 9.87 15.76 -7.36
CA GLU A 17 9.58 17.16 -7.72
C GLU A 17 10.48 17.78 -8.79
N THR A 18 11.57 17.14 -9.25
CA THR A 18 12.45 17.75 -10.25
C THR A 18 12.61 16.89 -11.49
N THR A 19 11.95 17.31 -12.57
CA THR A 19 12.29 16.97 -13.95
C THR A 19 13.68 17.48 -14.39
N GLU A 20 14.41 18.17 -13.50
CA GLU A 20 15.76 18.66 -13.72
C GLU A 20 16.75 17.95 -12.78
N ALA A 21 17.78 17.32 -13.35
CA ALA A 21 18.75 16.50 -12.64
C ALA A 21 19.69 17.26 -11.67
N ASP A 22 19.50 18.58 -11.51
CA ASP A 22 20.54 19.49 -11.01
C ASP A 22 20.42 19.88 -9.52
N TRP A 23 19.44 19.37 -8.75
CA TRP A 23 19.15 19.91 -7.40
C TRP A 23 19.29 18.89 -6.26
N VAL A 24 19.66 17.65 -6.59
CA VAL A 24 19.73 16.57 -5.60
C VAL A 24 21.06 16.57 -4.81
N SER A 25 22.12 17.17 -5.36
CA SER A 25 23.41 17.36 -4.69
C SER A 25 23.39 18.43 -3.60
N ASP A 26 22.36 19.28 -3.57
CA ASP A 26 22.29 20.44 -2.67
C ASP A 26 21.50 20.18 -1.39
N ILE A 27 20.82 19.02 -1.30
CA ILE A 27 20.10 18.63 -0.08
C ILE A 27 21.13 18.23 0.98
N PRO A 28 21.18 18.91 2.14
CA PRO A 28 22.09 18.53 3.22
C PRO A 28 21.84 17.07 3.67
N PRO A 29 22.88 16.26 3.95
CA PRO A 29 22.70 14.87 4.39
C PRO A 29 21.72 14.67 5.55
N ARG A 30 21.69 15.63 6.48
CA ARG A 30 20.79 15.63 7.64
C ARG A 30 19.31 15.77 7.27
N GLU A 31 19.02 16.22 6.06
CA GLU A 31 17.68 16.43 5.50
C GLU A 31 17.28 15.30 4.56
N LEU A 32 18.20 14.39 4.22
CA LEU A 32 17.93 13.18 3.47
C LEU A 32 17.44 12.06 4.39
N PHE A 33 16.34 11.43 4.02
CA PHE A 33 15.92 10.14 4.54
C PHE A 33 16.42 9.04 3.61
N ILE A 34 16.94 7.95 4.16
CA ILE A 34 17.48 6.82 3.38
C ILE A 34 16.64 5.59 3.66
N SER A 35 16.01 5.06 2.61
CA SER A 35 15.22 3.84 2.71
C SER A 35 16.08 2.61 3.00
N ASN A 36 15.45 1.61 3.57
CA ASN A 36 15.91 0.24 3.50
C ASN A 36 16.02 -0.21 2.05
N ALA A 37 16.82 -1.26 1.85
CA ALA A 37 16.94 -1.88 0.55
C ALA A 37 15.59 -2.48 0.14
N ASN A 38 15.18 -2.23 -1.10
CA ASN A 38 14.04 -2.90 -1.71
C ASN A 38 14.36 -4.39 -1.99
N PRO A 39 13.42 -5.21 -2.47
CA PRO A 39 13.68 -6.62 -2.81
C PRO A 39 14.78 -6.85 -3.85
N LEU A 40 15.16 -5.82 -4.61
CA LEU A 40 16.24 -5.86 -5.60
C LEU A 40 17.59 -5.42 -5.00
N GLY A 41 17.65 -5.14 -3.70
CA GLY A 41 18.85 -4.68 -3.01
C GLY A 41 19.17 -3.19 -3.20
N GLN A 42 18.25 -2.41 -3.79
CA GLN A 42 18.48 -0.98 -4.07
C GLN A 42 18.01 -0.12 -2.91
N ARG A 43 18.79 0.90 -2.56
CA ARG A 43 18.43 1.93 -1.59
C ARG A 43 18.16 3.25 -2.27
N PHE A 44 17.20 3.98 -1.72
CA PHE A 44 16.85 5.32 -2.18
C PHE A 44 17.05 6.32 -1.05
N ALA A 45 17.60 7.49 -1.39
CA ALA A 45 17.63 8.64 -0.52
C ALA A 45 16.69 9.72 -1.07
N PHE A 46 15.91 10.36 -0.23
CA PHE A 46 14.93 11.38 -0.63
C PHE A 46 14.80 12.46 0.44
N SER A 47 14.29 13.63 0.05
CA SER A 47 14.16 14.78 0.93
C SER A 47 13.07 14.52 1.98
N LEU A 48 13.37 14.73 3.27
CA LEU A 48 12.35 14.67 4.32
C LEU A 48 11.26 15.72 4.09
N ALA A 49 11.60 16.88 3.54
CA ALA A 49 10.66 17.95 3.24
C ALA A 49 9.65 17.55 2.16
N GLU A 50 10.06 16.70 1.21
CA GLU A 50 9.22 16.16 0.16
C GLU A 50 8.21 15.15 0.73
N ILE A 51 8.66 14.26 1.62
CA ILE A 51 7.74 13.36 2.34
C ILE A 51 6.72 14.19 3.14
N ASP A 52 7.18 15.23 3.83
CA ASP A 52 6.31 16.15 4.58
C ASP A 52 5.28 16.85 3.69
N ALA A 53 5.70 17.30 2.50
CA ALA A 53 4.83 17.93 1.52
C ALA A 53 3.77 16.93 1.01
N TYR A 54 4.19 15.72 0.64
CA TYR A 54 3.30 14.66 0.20
C TYR A 54 2.26 14.29 1.28
N VAL A 55 2.69 14.17 2.55
CA VAL A 55 1.78 13.89 3.67
C VAL A 55 0.77 15.04 3.87
N LYS A 56 1.20 16.30 3.72
CA LYS A 56 0.29 17.45 3.84
C LYS A 56 -0.72 17.52 2.70
N GLU A 57 -0.30 17.24 1.48
CA GLU A 57 -1.13 17.35 0.28
C GLU A 57 -2.10 16.16 0.15
N HIS A 58 -1.60 14.95 0.33
CA HIS A 58 -2.34 13.73 0.04
C HIS A 58 -2.86 13.01 1.29
N ASN A 59 -2.47 13.44 2.49
CA ASN A 59 -2.82 12.78 3.75
C ASN A 59 -2.50 11.27 3.71
N GLN A 60 -1.33 10.94 3.17
CA GLN A 60 -0.85 9.58 2.96
C GLN A 60 0.64 9.51 3.27
N LEU A 61 1.06 8.36 3.82
CA LEU A 61 2.48 8.04 4.00
C LEU A 61 2.79 6.74 3.24
N VAL A 62 3.43 6.88 2.08
CA VAL A 62 3.83 5.77 1.21
C VAL A 62 5.28 5.96 0.78
N ASN A 63 6.01 4.87 0.62
CA ASN A 63 7.30 4.86 -0.04
C ASN A 63 7.06 4.84 -1.55
N PHE A 64 6.96 6.03 -2.14
CA PHE A 64 6.68 6.21 -3.56
C PHE A 64 7.88 5.91 -4.48
N TYR A 65 9.05 5.64 -3.90
CA TYR A 65 10.28 5.25 -4.60
C TYR A 65 10.46 3.74 -4.77
N ASN A 66 9.65 2.93 -4.08
CA ASN A 66 9.54 1.52 -4.37
C ASN A 66 8.51 1.29 -5.49
N ILE A 67 8.82 0.37 -6.40
CA ILE A 67 7.86 -0.12 -7.40
C ILE A 67 7.61 -1.60 -7.11
N PRO A 68 6.38 -1.99 -6.72
CA PRO A 68 5.20 -1.15 -6.51
C PRO A 68 5.32 -0.26 -5.27
N ARG A 69 4.61 0.89 -5.27
CA ARG A 69 4.55 1.80 -4.11
C ARG A 69 4.04 1.04 -2.90
N SER A 70 4.76 1.12 -1.78
CA SER A 70 4.45 0.34 -0.57
C SER A 70 4.48 1.22 0.67
N ALA A 71 3.89 0.78 1.78
CA ALA A 71 4.19 1.39 3.07
C ALA A 71 5.70 1.25 3.40
N PHE A 72 6.24 2.21 4.16
CA PHE A 72 7.57 2.12 4.78
C PHE A 72 7.66 0.91 5.72
N SER A 73 8.86 0.40 5.99
CA SER A 73 9.08 -0.59 7.06
C SER A 73 8.86 0.05 8.44
N VAL A 74 8.79 -0.78 9.48
CA VAL A 74 8.67 -0.30 10.87
C VAL A 74 9.86 0.57 11.26
N SER A 75 11.09 0.14 10.94
CA SER A 75 12.30 0.92 11.23
C SER A 75 12.35 2.25 10.49
N GLU A 76 11.92 2.27 9.23
CA GLU A 76 11.79 3.50 8.44
C GLU A 76 10.74 4.44 9.04
N MET A 77 9.58 3.92 9.44
CA MET A 77 8.54 4.72 10.08
C MET A 77 9.03 5.31 11.41
N SER A 78 9.71 4.53 12.25
CA SER A 78 10.28 5.02 13.51
C SER A 78 11.26 6.17 13.28
N GLU A 79 12.15 6.05 12.29
CA GLU A 79 13.07 7.13 11.94
C GLU A 79 12.32 8.37 11.42
N LEU A 80 11.33 8.19 10.52
CA LEU A 80 10.53 9.29 9.98
C LEU A 80 9.76 10.05 11.07
N ILE A 81 9.17 9.33 12.04
CA ILE A 81 8.45 9.92 13.17
C ILE A 81 9.42 10.73 14.05
N GLN A 82 10.64 10.23 14.31
CA GLN A 82 11.64 10.97 15.09
C GLN A 82 12.13 12.23 14.40
N ARG A 83 12.23 12.21 13.06
CA ARG A 83 12.82 13.30 12.28
C ARG A 83 11.81 14.36 11.82
N SER A 84 10.51 14.04 11.77
CA SER A 84 9.47 14.97 11.31
C SER A 84 8.26 15.03 12.24
N ALA A 85 8.00 16.22 12.78
CA ALA A 85 6.79 16.52 13.53
C ALA A 85 5.51 16.52 12.66
N VAL A 86 5.63 16.66 11.33
CA VAL A 86 4.50 16.53 10.40
C VAL A 86 4.10 15.06 10.29
N ILE A 87 5.08 14.19 10.04
CA ILE A 87 4.86 12.74 9.92
C ILE A 87 4.41 12.16 11.26
N ALA A 88 5.02 12.55 12.38
CA ALA A 88 4.63 12.09 13.71
C ALA A 88 3.14 12.38 13.98
N ARG A 89 2.69 13.63 13.79
CA ARG A 89 1.28 14.01 13.98
C ARG A 89 0.34 13.29 13.02
N PHE A 90 0.76 13.07 11.77
CA PHE A 90 -0.01 12.29 10.82
C PHE A 90 -0.20 10.86 11.31
N ILE A 91 0.88 10.20 11.74
CA ILE A 91 0.86 8.81 12.21
C ILE A 91 0.02 8.66 13.48
N GLU A 92 0.23 9.52 14.48
CA GLU A 92 -0.56 9.51 15.72
C GLU A 92 -2.06 9.65 15.44
N ARG A 93 -2.43 10.62 14.60
CA ARG A 93 -3.82 10.83 14.17
C ARG A 93 -4.35 9.62 13.41
N PHE A 94 -3.59 9.11 12.45
CA PHE A 94 -4.00 7.98 11.61
C PHE A 94 -4.24 6.72 12.44
N VAL A 95 -3.35 6.40 13.38
CA VAL A 95 -3.51 5.27 14.31
C VAL A 95 -4.76 5.47 15.15
N HIS A 96 -4.96 6.65 15.74
CA HIS A 96 -6.13 6.95 16.56
C HIS A 96 -7.45 6.82 15.77
N GLU A 97 -7.52 7.36 14.55
CA GLU A 97 -8.70 7.30 13.68
C GLU A 97 -8.97 5.89 13.15
N SER A 98 -7.93 5.10 12.88
CA SER A 98 -8.05 3.76 12.29
C SER A 98 -8.31 2.67 13.32
N GLN A 99 -7.94 2.87 14.58
CA GLN A 99 -7.93 1.83 15.63
C GLN A 99 -9.24 1.06 15.74
N ARG A 100 -10.38 1.77 15.75
CA ARG A 100 -11.70 1.13 15.88
C ARG A 100 -12.00 0.27 14.66
N SER A 101 -11.91 0.84 13.47
CA SER A 101 -12.27 0.13 12.24
C SER A 101 -11.32 -1.04 11.96
N ALA A 102 -10.01 -0.85 12.18
CA ALA A 102 -9.01 -1.90 11.99
C ALA A 102 -9.27 -3.11 12.91
N SER A 103 -9.71 -2.87 14.14
CA SER A 103 -10.03 -3.95 15.09
C SER A 103 -11.27 -4.78 14.73
N LEU A 104 -12.15 -4.23 13.90
CA LEU A 104 -13.40 -4.87 13.50
C LEU A 104 -13.28 -5.63 12.17
N ILE A 105 -12.26 -5.32 11.36
CA ILE A 105 -12.03 -6.00 10.09
C ILE A 105 -11.25 -7.28 10.36
N SER A 106 -11.90 -8.42 10.10
CA SER A 106 -11.32 -9.74 10.36
C SER A 106 -10.21 -10.09 9.38
N ALA A 107 -9.28 -10.95 9.82
CA ALA A 107 -8.24 -11.49 8.96
C ALA A 107 -8.81 -12.27 7.76
N GLU A 108 -9.95 -12.93 7.93
CA GLU A 108 -10.68 -13.61 6.86
C GLU A 108 -11.17 -12.62 5.80
N THR A 109 -11.75 -11.48 6.22
CA THR A 109 -12.11 -10.40 5.29
C THR A 109 -10.91 -9.87 4.52
N ILE A 110 -9.76 -9.67 5.18
CA ILE A 110 -8.53 -9.26 4.50
C ILE A 110 -8.06 -10.31 3.48
N HIS A 111 -8.18 -11.59 3.81
CA HIS A 111 -7.87 -12.68 2.89
C HIS A 111 -8.76 -12.63 1.64
N HIS A 112 -10.07 -12.47 1.81
CA HIS A 112 -10.99 -12.36 0.68
C HIS A 112 -10.77 -11.09 -0.17
N MET A 113 -10.41 -9.96 0.46
CA MET A 113 -9.99 -8.75 -0.26
C MET A 113 -8.72 -8.99 -1.08
N ALA A 114 -7.70 -9.62 -0.47
CA ALA A 114 -6.44 -9.92 -1.15
C ALA A 114 -6.64 -10.89 -2.31
N PHE A 115 -7.49 -11.89 -2.11
CA PHE A 115 -7.89 -12.82 -3.15
C PHE A 115 -8.52 -12.10 -4.35
N LEU A 116 -9.47 -11.20 -4.13
CA LEU A 116 -10.05 -10.39 -5.20
C LEU A 116 -8.99 -9.55 -5.91
N VAL A 117 -8.12 -8.88 -5.16
CA VAL A 117 -7.06 -8.03 -5.73
C VAL A 117 -6.13 -8.85 -6.64
N ASN A 118 -5.67 -10.01 -6.19
CA ASN A 118 -4.76 -10.89 -6.92
C ASN A 118 -5.39 -11.46 -8.21
N HIS A 119 -6.71 -11.65 -8.22
CA HIS A 119 -7.44 -12.24 -9.34
C HIS A 119 -8.26 -11.22 -10.14
N SER A 120 -7.99 -9.92 -9.97
CA SER A 120 -8.70 -8.84 -10.67
C SER A 120 -8.04 -8.40 -11.98
N ALA A 121 -6.77 -8.78 -12.19
CA ALA A 121 -5.99 -8.44 -13.37
C ALA A 121 -6.57 -9.08 -14.65
N GLN A 122 -6.28 -8.48 -15.82
CA GLN A 122 -6.70 -9.01 -17.12
C GLN A 122 -6.14 -10.41 -17.37
N VAL A 123 -4.92 -10.67 -16.89
CA VAL A 123 -4.27 -11.98 -16.94
C VAL A 123 -4.05 -12.43 -15.50
N ILE A 124 -4.56 -13.63 -15.20
CA ILE A 124 -4.38 -14.27 -13.90
C ILE A 124 -3.20 -15.24 -14.01
N GLU A 125 -2.19 -15.04 -13.16
CA GLU A 125 -0.95 -15.81 -13.17
C GLU A 125 -1.00 -17.07 -12.29
N ASP A 126 -2.04 -17.25 -11.47
CA ASP A 126 -2.18 -18.41 -10.58
C ASP A 126 -2.63 -19.66 -11.38
N PRO A 127 -1.74 -20.66 -11.60
CA PRO A 127 -2.07 -21.84 -12.40
C PRO A 127 -3.03 -22.79 -11.67
N LEU A 128 -3.02 -22.81 -10.34
CA LEU A 128 -3.92 -23.65 -9.55
C LEU A 128 -5.34 -23.10 -9.64
N PHE A 129 -5.49 -21.78 -9.52
CA PHE A 129 -6.78 -21.12 -9.68
C PHE A 129 -7.37 -21.30 -11.08
N ILE A 130 -6.57 -21.15 -12.13
CA ILE A 130 -7.01 -21.40 -13.51
C ILE A 130 -7.46 -22.85 -13.69
N LYS A 131 -6.75 -23.82 -13.08
CA LYS A 131 -7.15 -25.22 -13.11
C LYS A 131 -8.49 -25.45 -12.41
N GLU A 132 -8.71 -24.84 -11.26
CA GLU A 132 -10.00 -24.93 -10.53
C GLU A 132 -11.16 -24.37 -11.35
N ILE A 133 -10.96 -23.28 -12.09
CA ILE A 133 -11.99 -22.73 -12.98
C ILE A 133 -12.28 -23.70 -14.11
N LYS A 134 -11.25 -24.21 -14.79
CA LYS A 134 -11.41 -25.19 -15.89
C LYS A 134 -12.18 -26.42 -15.46
N GLN A 135 -12.05 -26.87 -14.21
CA GLN A 135 -12.79 -28.02 -13.68
C GLN A 135 -14.31 -27.78 -13.54
N LYS A 136 -14.79 -26.54 -13.63
CA LYS A 136 -16.21 -26.19 -13.54
C LYS A 136 -16.94 -26.22 -14.88
N TYR A 137 -16.20 -26.36 -15.98
CA TYR A 137 -16.71 -26.32 -17.34
C TYR A 137 -16.21 -27.54 -18.11
N THR A 138 -17.01 -28.00 -19.07
CA THR A 138 -16.58 -28.95 -20.09
C THR A 138 -15.69 -28.26 -21.13
N GLU A 139 -14.96 -29.04 -21.94
CA GLU A 139 -14.15 -28.49 -23.03
C GLU A 139 -15.01 -27.76 -24.07
N GLU A 140 -16.17 -28.32 -24.44
CA GLU A 140 -17.13 -27.73 -25.37
C GLU A 140 -17.67 -26.39 -24.86
N GLU A 141 -18.05 -26.29 -23.59
CA GLU A 141 -18.48 -25.01 -23.00
C GLU A 141 -17.39 -23.95 -22.99
N LEU A 142 -16.13 -24.35 -22.77
CA LEU A 142 -15.00 -23.41 -22.79
C LEU A 142 -14.71 -22.91 -24.22
N GLU A 143 -14.83 -23.78 -25.23
CA GLU A 143 -14.73 -23.40 -26.64
C GLU A 143 -15.85 -22.43 -27.03
N ASP A 144 -17.10 -22.73 -26.68
CA ASP A 144 -18.25 -21.86 -26.93
C ASP A 144 -18.08 -20.48 -26.27
N LEU A 145 -17.61 -20.44 -25.01
CA LEU A 145 -17.35 -19.19 -24.30
C LEU A 145 -16.23 -18.38 -24.97
N GLN A 146 -15.16 -19.05 -25.41
CA GLN A 146 -14.06 -18.42 -26.11
C GLN A 146 -14.50 -17.84 -27.46
N ASP A 147 -15.34 -18.54 -28.21
CA ASP A 147 -15.92 -18.08 -29.47
C ASP A 147 -16.83 -16.84 -29.28
N ASN A 148 -17.43 -16.70 -28.09
CA ASN A 148 -18.17 -15.51 -27.68
C ASN A 148 -17.28 -14.41 -27.06
N GLY A 149 -15.96 -14.56 -27.09
CA GLY A 149 -14.99 -13.59 -26.59
C GLY A 149 -14.80 -13.58 -25.08
N ILE A 150 -15.28 -14.61 -24.36
CA ILE A 150 -15.10 -14.77 -22.91
C ILE A 150 -13.89 -15.66 -22.65
N SER A 151 -12.83 -15.09 -22.09
CA SER A 151 -11.64 -15.87 -21.76
C SER A 151 -11.78 -16.59 -20.42
N ILE A 152 -10.94 -17.61 -20.20
CA ILE A 152 -10.80 -18.26 -18.89
C ILE A 152 -10.44 -17.26 -17.76
N HIS A 153 -9.76 -16.17 -18.11
CA HIS A 153 -9.42 -15.11 -17.17
C HIS A 153 -10.64 -14.26 -16.80
N ASP A 154 -11.56 -14.01 -17.73
CA ASP A 154 -12.81 -13.31 -17.43
C ASP A 154 -13.70 -14.13 -16.50
N LEU A 155 -13.75 -15.45 -16.70
CA LEU A 155 -14.42 -16.38 -15.77
C LEU A 155 -13.78 -16.32 -14.38
N GLY A 156 -12.45 -16.32 -14.30
CA GLY A 156 -11.73 -16.23 -13.03
C GLY A 156 -11.96 -14.92 -12.29
N ARG A 157 -11.91 -13.80 -13.01
CA ARG A 157 -12.23 -12.47 -12.49
C ARG A 157 -13.67 -12.41 -11.96
N GLY A 158 -14.62 -12.93 -12.73
CA GLY A 158 -16.02 -13.04 -12.32
C GLY A 158 -16.19 -13.87 -11.06
N MET A 159 -15.48 -15.00 -10.96
CA MET A 159 -15.54 -15.87 -9.78
C MET A 159 -14.95 -15.19 -8.53
N ALA A 160 -13.79 -14.54 -8.64
CA ALA A 160 -13.18 -13.83 -7.52
C ALA A 160 -14.07 -12.69 -7.02
N PHE A 161 -14.70 -11.95 -7.94
CA PHE A 161 -15.69 -10.93 -7.59
C PHE A 161 -16.89 -11.50 -6.84
N GLN A 162 -17.49 -12.59 -7.34
CA GLN A 162 -18.66 -13.19 -6.69
C GLN A 162 -18.33 -13.75 -5.31
N GLN A 163 -17.15 -14.33 -5.13
CA GLN A 163 -16.70 -14.81 -3.82
C GLN A 163 -16.59 -13.66 -2.82
N PHE A 164 -15.91 -12.56 -3.18
CA PHE A 164 -15.80 -11.40 -2.29
C PHE A 164 -17.15 -10.72 -2.03
N LYS A 165 -17.98 -10.56 -3.06
CA LYS A 165 -19.33 -10.01 -2.93
C LYS A 165 -20.17 -10.83 -1.95
N THR A 166 -20.15 -12.16 -2.08
CA THR A 166 -20.88 -13.07 -1.19
C THR A 166 -20.35 -12.93 0.24
N HIS A 167 -19.03 -13.00 0.42
CA HIS A 167 -18.38 -12.79 1.73
C HIS A 167 -18.83 -11.48 2.38
N TYR A 168 -18.67 -10.36 1.67
CA TYR A 168 -19.04 -9.04 2.18
C TYR A 168 -20.52 -8.97 2.59
N GLN A 169 -21.43 -9.55 1.81
CA GLN A 169 -22.86 -9.56 2.11
C GLN A 169 -23.22 -10.37 3.37
N THR A 170 -22.39 -11.33 3.76
CA THR A 170 -22.57 -12.13 4.98
C THR A 170 -21.93 -11.52 6.23
N LEU A 171 -21.10 -10.48 6.08
CA LEU A 171 -20.46 -9.81 7.19
C LEU A 171 -21.48 -9.15 8.13
N SER A 172 -21.06 -8.97 9.38
CA SER A 172 -21.81 -8.18 10.35
C SER A 172 -21.95 -6.73 9.87
N ALA A 173 -23.00 -6.05 10.29
CA ALA A 173 -23.19 -4.63 9.99
C ALA A 173 -22.02 -3.77 10.51
N GLU A 174 -21.43 -4.17 11.65
CA GLU A 174 -20.29 -3.49 12.27
C GLU A 174 -19.03 -3.61 11.41
N GLU A 175 -18.73 -4.79 10.88
CA GLU A 175 -17.57 -5.01 10.02
C GLU A 175 -17.76 -4.36 8.64
N GLN A 176 -18.96 -4.44 8.05
CA GLN A 176 -19.28 -3.69 6.82
C GLN A 176 -19.07 -2.19 7.01
N GLN A 177 -19.55 -1.64 8.13
CA GLN A 177 -19.36 -0.23 8.45
C GLN A 177 -17.89 0.11 8.69
N ALA A 178 -17.14 -0.77 9.37
CA ALA A 178 -15.70 -0.59 9.59
C ALA A 178 -14.93 -0.53 8.26
N ILE A 179 -15.31 -1.35 7.28
CA ILE A 179 -14.75 -1.33 5.93
C ILE A 179 -15.12 -0.01 5.21
N ASP A 180 -16.41 0.31 5.15
CA ASP A 180 -16.92 1.45 4.38
C ASP A 180 -16.45 2.81 4.94
N GLN A 181 -16.17 2.87 6.25
CA GLN A 181 -15.72 4.06 6.96
C GLN A 181 -14.24 4.02 7.31
N PHE A 182 -13.49 3.03 6.81
CA PHE A 182 -12.05 2.99 7.04
C PHE A 182 -11.41 4.26 6.47
N PRO A 183 -10.49 4.94 7.20
CA PRO A 183 -9.94 6.21 6.73
C PRO A 183 -9.43 6.12 5.30
N GLY A 184 -9.85 7.03 4.40
CA GLY A 184 -9.50 7.02 2.97
C GLY A 184 -10.47 6.28 2.04
N VAL A 185 -11.22 5.30 2.55
CA VAL A 185 -12.20 4.54 1.76
C VAL A 185 -13.34 5.42 1.26
N PRO A 186 -13.94 6.33 2.06
CA PRO A 186 -14.99 7.22 1.57
C PRO A 186 -14.56 8.09 0.39
N GLN A 187 -13.33 8.62 0.42
CA GLN A 187 -12.78 9.43 -0.67
C GLN A 187 -12.61 8.57 -1.93
N GLN A 188 -12.13 7.35 -1.78
CA GLN A 188 -11.91 6.42 -2.89
C GLN A 188 -13.23 5.95 -3.50
N LEU A 189 -14.25 5.68 -2.68
CA LEU A 189 -15.60 5.38 -3.13
C LEU A 189 -16.16 6.55 -3.95
N GLN A 190 -16.03 7.80 -3.46
CA GLN A 190 -16.46 8.99 -4.19
C GLN A 190 -15.72 9.17 -5.52
N HIS A 191 -14.41 8.89 -5.55
CA HIS A 191 -13.61 8.94 -6.79
C HIS A 191 -14.15 7.99 -7.87
N TYR A 192 -14.61 6.80 -7.46
CA TYR A 192 -15.26 5.85 -8.37
C TYR A 192 -16.74 6.17 -8.66
N GLY A 193 -17.25 7.34 -8.25
CA GLY A 193 -18.65 7.73 -8.41
C GLY A 193 -19.61 6.91 -7.54
N LEU A 194 -19.08 6.22 -6.54
CA LEU A 194 -19.84 5.42 -5.58
C LEU A 194 -20.19 6.30 -4.39
N LYS A 195 -21.32 5.99 -3.72
CA LYS A 195 -21.75 6.70 -2.52
C LYS A 195 -20.85 6.32 -1.32
N ASN A 196 -21.46 5.91 -0.21
CA ASN A 196 -20.75 5.73 1.06
C ASN A 196 -20.51 4.25 1.40
N SER A 197 -20.67 3.33 0.44
CA SER A 197 -20.59 1.89 0.73
C SER A 197 -20.22 1.05 -0.49
N LEU A 198 -19.37 0.05 -0.26
CA LEU A 198 -19.08 -1.02 -1.23
C LEU A 198 -20.33 -1.78 -1.67
N LYS A 199 -21.36 -1.83 -0.83
CA LYS A 199 -22.65 -2.43 -1.20
C LYS A 199 -23.25 -1.82 -2.46
N THR A 200 -23.04 -0.52 -2.68
CA THR A 200 -23.52 0.20 -3.87
C THR A 200 -22.85 -0.36 -5.13
N LEU A 201 -21.55 -0.66 -5.05
CA LEU A 201 -20.78 -1.22 -6.15
C LEU A 201 -21.32 -2.60 -6.54
N PHE A 202 -21.64 -3.45 -5.56
CA PHE A 202 -22.16 -4.79 -5.82
C PHE A 202 -23.56 -4.84 -6.46
N GLN A 203 -24.26 -3.70 -6.51
CA GLN A 203 -25.56 -3.54 -7.16
C GLN A 203 -25.46 -3.03 -8.61
N LEU A 204 -24.27 -2.61 -9.06
CA LEU A 204 -24.01 -2.21 -10.44
C LEU A 204 -23.77 -3.45 -11.33
N GLN A 205 -23.89 -3.30 -12.65
CA GLN A 205 -23.66 -4.39 -13.61
C GLN A 205 -22.21 -4.88 -13.54
N GLY A 206 -22.01 -6.21 -13.57
CA GLY A 206 -20.81 -6.90 -13.08
C GLY A 206 -19.46 -6.48 -13.69
N GLU A 207 -19.42 -6.02 -14.95
CA GLU A 207 -18.17 -5.64 -15.62
C GLU A 207 -17.61 -4.29 -15.15
N ALA A 208 -18.47 -3.37 -14.71
CA ALA A 208 -18.05 -2.05 -14.19
C ALA A 208 -17.51 -2.13 -12.75
N CYS A 209 -17.71 -3.25 -12.08
CA CYS A 209 -17.54 -3.41 -10.64
C CYS A 209 -16.16 -3.94 -10.24
N LEU A 210 -15.53 -4.77 -11.08
CA LEU A 210 -14.31 -5.48 -10.70
C LEU A 210 -13.15 -4.53 -10.43
N GLY A 211 -12.88 -3.59 -11.34
CA GLY A 211 -11.77 -2.64 -11.20
C GLY A 211 -11.91 -1.74 -9.97
N GLY A 212 -13.12 -1.19 -9.76
CA GLY A 212 -13.41 -0.35 -8.59
C GLY A 212 -13.33 -1.12 -7.28
N SER A 213 -13.90 -2.33 -7.21
CA SER A 213 -13.91 -3.13 -5.98
C SER A 213 -12.52 -3.61 -5.60
N ALA A 214 -11.74 -4.10 -6.57
CA ALA A 214 -10.34 -4.46 -6.35
C ALA A 214 -9.50 -3.24 -5.95
N GLY A 215 -9.74 -2.07 -6.56
CA GLY A 215 -9.06 -0.83 -6.19
C GLY A 215 -9.31 -0.41 -4.74
N ILE A 216 -10.57 -0.49 -4.28
CA ILE A 216 -10.94 -0.19 -2.89
C ILE A 216 -10.37 -1.24 -1.92
N CYS A 217 -10.44 -2.53 -2.28
CA CYS A 217 -9.85 -3.61 -1.49
C CYS A 217 -8.34 -3.43 -1.31
N ARG A 218 -7.63 -3.06 -2.38
CA ARG A 218 -6.21 -2.74 -2.33
C ARG A 218 -5.91 -1.57 -1.39
N GLU A 219 -6.70 -0.50 -1.46
CA GLU A 219 -6.56 0.65 -0.56
C GLU A 219 -6.73 0.24 0.91
N ILE A 220 -7.75 -0.56 1.23
CA ILE A 220 -8.00 -1.03 2.60
C ILE A 220 -6.82 -1.89 3.09
N ILE A 221 -6.37 -2.85 2.28
CA ILE A 221 -5.24 -3.73 2.63
C ILE A 221 -3.99 -2.91 2.92
N GLU A 222 -3.64 -1.97 2.04
CA GLU A 222 -2.43 -1.16 2.21
C GLU A 222 -2.53 -0.23 3.42
N ARG A 223 -3.71 0.32 3.71
CA ARG A 223 -3.90 1.16 4.91
C ARG A 223 -3.90 0.36 6.20
N ILE A 224 -4.39 -0.87 6.21
CA ILE A 224 -4.28 -1.76 7.38
C ILE A 224 -2.82 -2.14 7.61
N LYS A 225 -2.06 -2.44 6.55
CA LYS A 225 -0.60 -2.65 6.67
C LYS A 225 0.09 -1.41 7.23
N LEU A 226 -0.25 -0.21 6.74
CA LEU A 226 0.27 1.05 7.28
C LEU A 226 -0.09 1.20 8.76
N PHE A 227 -1.34 0.92 9.14
CA PHE A 227 -1.81 1.01 10.52
C PHE A 227 -1.01 0.10 11.46
N GLU A 228 -0.86 -1.18 11.11
CA GLU A 228 -0.11 -2.13 11.94
C GLU A 228 1.36 -1.71 12.08
N ARG A 229 2.01 -1.31 10.98
CA ARG A 229 3.41 -0.85 11.01
C ARG A 229 3.58 0.44 11.80
N ALA A 230 2.65 1.37 11.66
CA ALA A 230 2.65 2.64 12.37
C ALA A 230 2.48 2.44 13.88
N LYS A 231 1.57 1.55 14.27
CA LYS A 231 1.36 1.15 15.66
C LYS A 231 2.62 0.48 16.23
N GLU A 232 3.23 -0.43 15.49
CA GLU A 232 4.48 -1.09 15.90
C GLU A 232 5.62 -0.07 16.05
N ALA A 233 5.76 0.88 15.11
CA ALA A 233 6.78 1.93 15.17
C ALA A 233 6.61 2.81 16.42
N LEU A 234 5.39 3.28 16.69
CA LEU A 234 5.08 4.07 17.90
C LEU A 234 5.37 3.28 19.19
N MET A 235 5.08 1.97 19.22
CA MET A 235 5.39 1.11 20.37
C MET A 235 6.91 0.98 20.59
N GLN A 236 7.69 0.83 19.51
CA GLN A 236 9.16 0.75 19.59
C GLN A 236 9.81 2.09 19.99
N MET A 237 9.12 3.21 19.78
CA MET A 237 9.57 4.55 20.18
C MET A 237 9.21 4.92 21.61
N THR A 238 8.21 4.24 22.19
CA THR A 238 7.93 4.40 23.62
C THR A 238 9.12 3.82 24.38
N PRO A 239 9.78 4.57 25.28
CA PRO A 239 10.96 4.06 25.95
C PRO A 239 10.60 2.77 26.70
N ALA A 240 11.21 1.65 26.30
CA ALA A 240 11.52 0.62 27.28
C ALA A 240 12.39 1.28 28.35
N ASP A 241 12.04 1.11 29.61
CA ASP A 241 12.71 1.70 30.77
C ASP A 241 14.23 1.90 30.57
N GLU A 242 14.69 3.12 30.85
CA GLU A 242 16.08 3.56 31.01
C GLU A 242 17.17 2.58 30.55
N VAL A 243 17.64 2.71 29.30
CA VAL A 243 18.99 2.25 28.94
C VAL A 243 19.84 3.48 28.61
N LYS A 244 20.74 3.78 29.54
CA LYS A 244 21.81 4.77 29.44
C LYS A 244 22.80 4.44 28.31
N ASP A 245 23.28 5.52 27.69
CA ASP A 245 24.53 5.72 26.95
C ASP A 245 24.87 4.77 25.78
N SER A 246 25.10 5.35 24.60
CA SER A 246 26.46 5.81 24.23
C SER A 246 26.54 6.24 22.75
N ASP A 247 27.40 7.21 22.52
CA ASP A 247 27.74 7.88 21.27
C ASP A 247 27.95 6.95 20.06
N THR A 248 27.53 7.39 18.86
CA THR A 248 28.41 7.41 17.67
C THR A 248 27.74 8.13 16.48
N GLU A 249 28.30 9.28 16.10
CA GLU A 249 28.02 9.96 14.82
C GLU A 249 28.70 9.22 13.65
N GLY A 250 27.93 8.85 12.62
CA GLY A 250 28.45 8.31 11.37
C GLY A 250 28.64 9.42 10.32
N THR A 251 29.88 9.66 9.89
CA THR A 251 30.21 10.65 8.84
C THR A 251 29.96 10.09 7.43
N ILE A 252 29.19 10.80 6.61
CA ILE A 252 28.98 10.51 5.17
C ILE A 252 30.14 11.13 4.36
N ARG A 253 30.73 10.39 3.41
CA ARG A 253 31.78 10.87 2.50
C ARG A 253 31.30 10.84 1.05
N TYR A 254 31.40 11.97 0.36
CA TYR A 254 31.08 12.10 -1.06
C TYR A 254 32.25 11.65 -1.94
N ARG A 255 31.93 10.99 -3.06
CA ARG A 255 32.88 10.70 -4.12
C ARG A 255 32.62 11.70 -5.25
N ASN A 256 33.40 12.78 -5.29
CA ASN A 256 33.39 13.67 -6.45
C ASN A 256 33.95 12.90 -7.64
N ALA A 257 33.13 12.67 -8.66
CA ALA A 257 33.60 12.22 -9.96
C ALA A 257 34.24 13.43 -10.66
N LEU A 258 35.54 13.29 -10.93
CA LEU A 258 36.26 14.07 -11.94
C LEU A 258 35.86 13.60 -13.34
#